data_AF-A0A0D5M1M5-F1
#
_entry.id   AF-A0A0D5M1M5-F1
#
_cell.length_a   1.000
_cell.length_b   1.000
_cell.length_c   1.000
_cell.angle_alpha   90.00
_cell.angle_beta   90.00
_cell.angle_gamma   90.00
#
_symmetry.space_group_name_H-M   'P 1'
#
loop_
_entity.id
_entity.type
_entity.pdbx_description
1 polymer ?
#
loop_
_entity_poly.entity_id
_entity_poly.type
_entity_poly.pdbx_seq_one_letter_code
_entity_poly.pdbx_strand_id
1 'polypeptide(L)'
;MPSWPAIWQRRTAANPTSPWNDLGEPILQALVSACLTSKDVRKRLDKTRSEYARRREELSTALQAQGIDVLPVSGGFNVRVPLPQDAKDVAYALAKKGWLVRLGSTFEVQGSVEAIRVTVSTLQDGQAQRFAVDLKSCFARRP
;
A
#
# COMPACT_ATOMS: atom_id res chain seq x y z
N MET A 1 -40.73 -23.33 11.96
CA MET A 1 -39.86 -23.28 10.76
C MET A 1 -39.30 -21.88 10.66
N PRO A 2 -37.97 -21.65 10.70
CA PRO A 2 -37.44 -20.30 10.62
C PRO A 2 -37.44 -19.82 9.16
N SER A 3 -38.11 -18.68 8.93
CA SER A 3 -38.19 -18.01 7.63
C SER A 3 -36.92 -17.17 7.39
N TRP A 4 -36.15 -17.51 6.36
CA TRP A 4 -34.97 -16.75 5.96
C TRP A 4 -35.32 -15.44 5.23
N PRO A 5 -34.45 -14.41 5.26
CA PRO A 5 -34.65 -13.14 4.55
C PRO A 5 -34.70 -13.28 3.02
N ALA A 6 -35.47 -12.41 2.35
CA ALA A 6 -35.78 -12.46 0.90
C ALA A 6 -34.56 -12.51 -0.05
N ILE A 7 -33.39 -12.05 0.40
CA ILE A 7 -32.15 -12.08 -0.40
C ILE A 7 -31.65 -13.50 -0.69
N TRP A 8 -32.07 -14.49 0.11
CA TRP A 8 -31.70 -15.90 -0.03
C TRP A 8 -32.72 -16.76 -0.78
N GLN A 9 -33.88 -16.21 -1.13
CA GLN A 9 -34.95 -16.95 -1.83
C GLN A 9 -34.74 -17.02 -3.35
N ARG A 10 -33.82 -16.25 -3.93
CA ARG A 10 -33.68 -16.06 -5.38
C ARG A 10 -32.55 -16.87 -6.01
N ARG A 11 -32.29 -18.10 -5.52
CA ARG A 11 -31.19 -18.96 -6.00
C ARG A 11 -31.57 -20.45 -6.19
N THR A 12 -32.84 -20.77 -6.44
CA THR A 12 -33.29 -22.17 -6.62
C THR A 12 -33.64 -22.55 -8.06
N ALA A 13 -33.16 -21.82 -9.08
CA ALA A 13 -33.52 -22.11 -10.48
C ALA A 13 -32.33 -22.10 -11.48
N ALA A 14 -31.12 -22.50 -11.08
CA ALA A 14 -30.01 -22.67 -12.02
C ALA A 14 -29.13 -23.90 -11.69
N ASN A 15 -29.25 -24.92 -12.54
CA ASN A 15 -28.29 -25.97 -12.93
C ASN A 15 -27.50 -26.77 -11.84
N PRO A 16 -27.75 -28.08 -11.65
CA PRO A 16 -27.27 -28.84 -10.48
C PRO A 16 -25.86 -29.47 -10.56
N THR A 17 -24.93 -29.03 -11.42
CA THR A 17 -23.69 -29.81 -11.68
C THR A 17 -22.33 -29.16 -11.39
N SER A 18 -22.24 -28.11 -10.56
CA SER A 18 -20.92 -27.66 -10.08
C SER A 18 -20.87 -27.47 -8.55
N PRO A 19 -20.31 -28.42 -7.79
CA PRO A 19 -20.23 -28.31 -6.33
C PRO A 19 -19.20 -27.28 -5.82
N TRP A 20 -18.53 -26.53 -6.71
CA TRP A 20 -17.39 -25.68 -6.34
C TRP A 20 -17.64 -24.17 -6.45
N ASN A 21 -18.78 -23.70 -6.97
CA ASN A 21 -19.00 -22.27 -7.24
C ASN A 21 -19.95 -21.54 -6.27
N ASP A 22 -20.59 -22.21 -5.32
CA ASP A 22 -21.75 -21.62 -4.61
C ASP A 22 -21.59 -21.31 -3.11
N LEU A 23 -20.43 -21.56 -2.49
CA LEU A 23 -20.29 -21.44 -1.03
C LEU A 23 -19.22 -20.46 -0.52
N GLY A 24 -18.26 -20.03 -1.36
CA GLY A 24 -17.17 -19.13 -0.94
C GLY A 24 -17.53 -17.65 -0.92
N GLU A 25 -18.15 -17.18 -2.02
CA GLU A 25 -18.58 -15.78 -2.21
C GLU A 25 -19.54 -15.27 -1.11
N PRO A 26 -20.56 -16.03 -0.66
CA PRO A 26 -21.53 -15.49 0.29
C PRO A 26 -20.95 -15.29 1.70
N ILE A 27 -19.97 -16.09 2.11
CA ILE A 27 -19.30 -15.95 3.41
C ILE A 27 -18.40 -14.72 3.43
N LEU A 28 -17.60 -14.51 2.38
CA LEU A 28 -16.77 -13.29 2.27
C LEU A 28 -17.63 -12.03 2.22
N GLN A 29 -18.73 -12.05 1.47
CA GLN A 29 -19.67 -10.91 1.40
C GLN A 29 -20.33 -10.63 2.75
N ALA A 30 -20.74 -11.68 3.49
CA ALA A 30 -21.29 -11.52 4.83
C ALA A 30 -20.25 -10.94 5.82
N LEU A 31 -19.00 -11.41 5.76
CA LEU A 31 -17.91 -10.87 6.59
C LEU A 31 -17.59 -9.41 6.25
N VAL A 32 -17.51 -9.06 4.96
CA VAL A 32 -17.32 -7.67 4.51
C VAL A 32 -18.47 -6.79 5.00
N SER A 33 -19.72 -7.25 4.87
CA SER A 33 -20.91 -6.53 5.35
C SER A 33 -20.86 -6.28 6.87
N ALA A 34 -20.48 -7.30 7.65
CA ALA A 34 -20.28 -7.16 9.09
C ALA A 34 -19.16 -6.17 9.44
N CYS A 35 -18.04 -6.22 8.72
CA CYS A 35 -16.93 -5.29 8.91
C CYS A 35 -17.29 -3.84 8.57
N LEU A 36 -18.00 -3.59 7.46
CA LEU A 36 -18.41 -2.26 7.03
C LEU A 36 -19.43 -1.62 7.97
N THR A 37 -20.25 -2.41 8.65
CA THR A 37 -21.26 -1.92 9.59
C THR A 37 -20.72 -1.76 11.02
N SER A 38 -19.67 -2.51 11.40
CA SER A 38 -19.07 -2.47 12.74
C SER A 38 -18.45 -1.12 13.11
N LYS A 39 -18.78 -0.61 14.31
CA LYS A 39 -18.17 0.60 14.89
C LYS A 39 -16.72 0.37 15.29
N ASP A 40 -16.38 -0.82 15.78
CA ASP A 40 -15.02 -1.14 16.23
C ASP A 40 -14.05 -1.26 15.05
N VAL A 41 -14.51 -1.82 13.93
CA VAL A 41 -13.72 -1.84 12.69
C VAL A 41 -13.44 -0.42 12.20
N ARG A 42 -14.45 0.47 12.22
CA ARG A 42 -14.25 1.89 11.86
C ARG A 42 -13.23 2.57 12.76
N LYS A 43 -13.33 2.41 14.09
CA LYS A 43 -12.35 2.96 15.04
C LYS A 43 -10.92 2.46 14.75
N ARG A 44 -10.76 1.18 14.42
CA ARG A 44 -9.46 0.59 14.05
C ARG A 44 -8.93 1.18 12.74
N LEU A 45 -9.79 1.38 11.74
CA LEU A 45 -9.42 2.03 10.49
C LEU A 45 -8.97 3.48 10.70
N ASP A 46 -9.70 4.25 11.51
CA ASP A 46 -9.34 5.63 11.82
C ASP A 46 -7.98 5.71 12.54
N LYS A 47 -7.75 4.85 13.53
CA LYS A 47 -6.44 4.74 14.19
C LYS A 47 -5.33 4.40 13.19
N THR A 48 -5.56 3.41 12.34
CA THR A 48 -4.58 2.98 11.32
C THR A 48 -4.30 4.09 10.31
N ARG A 49 -5.32 4.87 9.93
CA ARG A 49 -5.17 6.02 9.03
C ARG A 49 -4.26 7.08 9.64
N SER A 50 -4.44 7.39 10.92
CA SER A 50 -3.58 8.34 11.65
C SER A 50 -2.13 7.85 11.75
N GLU A 51 -1.92 6.56 12.04
CA GLU A 51 -0.57 5.98 12.06
C GLU A 51 0.12 6.06 10.70
N TYR A 52 -0.59 5.73 9.62
CA TYR A 52 -0.01 5.86 8.28
C TYR A 52 0.26 7.30 7.88
N ALA A 53 -0.57 8.25 8.33
CA ALA A 53 -0.30 9.68 8.14
C ALA A 53 0.98 10.10 8.86
N ARG A 54 1.13 9.74 10.15
CA ARG A 54 2.34 10.00 10.94
C ARG A 54 3.59 9.42 10.28
N ARG A 55 3.58 8.13 9.90
CA ARG A 55 4.75 7.48 9.28
C ARG A 55 5.10 8.05 7.91
N ARG A 56 4.10 8.52 7.15
CA ARG A 56 4.36 9.24 5.89
C ARG A 56 5.07 10.56 6.17
N GLU A 57 4.60 11.30 7.16
CA GLU A 57 5.22 12.57 7.54
C GLU A 57 6.66 12.35 8.00
N GLU A 58 6.90 11.36 8.86
CA GLU A 58 8.25 11.01 9.32
C GLU A 58 9.20 10.65 8.17
N LEU A 59 8.72 9.87 7.20
CA LEU A 59 9.50 9.56 6.00
C LEU A 59 9.75 10.80 5.14
N SER A 60 8.72 11.63 4.92
CA SER A 60 8.84 12.87 4.14
C SER A 60 9.85 13.83 4.78
N THR A 61 9.75 14.07 6.08
CA THR A 61 10.69 14.90 6.84
C THR A 61 12.11 14.33 6.77
N ALA A 62 12.27 13.01 6.92
CA ALA A 62 13.58 12.37 6.84
C ALA A 62 14.21 12.51 5.44
N LEU A 63 13.42 12.37 4.37
CA LEU A 63 13.87 12.55 2.99
C LEU A 63 14.26 14.00 2.71
N GLN A 64 13.43 14.95 3.13
CA GLN A 64 13.71 16.39 3.01
C GLN A 64 14.99 16.79 3.76
N ALA A 65 15.24 16.21 4.93
CA ALA A 65 16.48 16.44 5.67
C ALA A 65 17.75 15.93 4.94
N GLN A 66 17.59 15.00 3.98
CA GLN A 66 18.67 14.54 3.08
C GLN A 66 18.69 15.31 1.74
N GLY A 67 17.87 16.35 1.60
CA GLY A 67 17.70 17.13 0.37
C GLY A 67 17.09 16.30 -0.76
N ILE A 68 16.15 15.40 -0.44
CA ILE A 68 15.40 14.61 -1.41
C ILE A 68 13.96 15.12 -1.42
N ASP A 69 13.52 15.60 -2.58
CA ASP A 69 12.15 16.07 -2.75
C ASP A 69 11.15 14.91 -2.63
N VAL A 70 9.97 15.22 -2.09
CA VAL A 70 8.87 14.27 -1.96
C VAL A 70 7.64 14.89 -2.60
N LEU A 71 7.00 14.14 -3.48
CA LEU A 71 5.76 14.61 -4.09
C LEU A 71 4.61 14.55 -3.06
N PRO A 72 3.75 15.59 -3.00
CA PRO A 72 2.62 15.60 -2.08
C PRO A 72 1.75 14.35 -2.26
N VAL A 73 1.47 13.66 -1.16
CA VAL A 73 0.66 12.44 -1.17
C VAL A 73 -0.79 12.79 -0.86
N SER A 74 -1.73 12.45 -1.75
CA SER A 74 -3.17 12.67 -1.52
C SER A 74 -3.82 11.67 -0.54
N GLY A 75 -3.07 10.70 -0.01
CA GLY A 75 -3.55 9.72 0.98
C GLY A 75 -2.85 8.37 0.92
N GLY A 76 -3.44 7.34 1.53
CA GLY A 76 -2.95 5.96 1.45
C GLY A 76 -1.86 5.63 2.47
N PHE A 77 -0.81 4.92 2.05
CA PHE A 77 0.37 4.56 2.86
C PHE A 77 1.64 4.48 1.99
N ASN A 78 1.59 5.05 0.80
CA ASN A 78 2.66 4.99 -0.18
C ASN A 78 3.20 6.39 -0.41
N VAL A 79 4.52 6.54 -0.41
CA VAL A 79 5.22 7.78 -0.73
C VAL A 79 5.92 7.60 -2.06
N ARG A 80 5.71 8.55 -2.99
CA ARG A 80 6.42 8.60 -4.28
C ARG A 80 7.62 9.51 -4.13
N VAL A 81 8.80 8.97 -4.42
CA VAL A 81 10.07 9.69 -4.31
C VAL A 81 10.67 9.80 -5.71
N PRO A 82 10.71 11.01 -6.31
CA PRO A 82 11.42 11.25 -7.56
C PRO A 82 12.93 11.02 -7.36
N LEU A 83 13.58 10.53 -8.41
CA LEU A 83 14.97 10.14 -8.41
C LEU A 83 15.73 10.94 -9.49
N PRO A 84 16.99 11.33 -9.22
CA PRO A 84 17.79 12.07 -10.20
C PRO A 84 18.45 11.16 -11.27
N GLN A 85 18.26 9.84 -11.17
CA GLN A 85 18.91 8.83 -12.00
C GLN A 85 17.98 7.61 -12.15
N ASP A 86 18.37 6.63 -12.97
CA ASP A 86 17.58 5.43 -13.26
C ASP A 86 17.06 4.72 -11.99
N ALA A 87 15.75 4.53 -11.93
CA ALA A 87 15.07 3.96 -10.78
C ALA A 87 15.44 2.50 -10.51
N LYS A 88 15.80 1.72 -11.54
CA LYS A 88 16.25 0.32 -11.39
C LYS A 88 17.60 0.27 -10.69
N ASP A 89 18.53 1.14 -11.07
CA ASP A 89 19.86 1.21 -10.45
C ASP A 89 19.75 1.59 -8.97
N VAL A 90 18.93 2.59 -8.64
CA VAL A 90 18.65 2.99 -7.25
C VAL A 90 17.99 1.83 -6.50
N ALA A 91 16.96 1.20 -7.06
CA ALA A 91 16.27 0.09 -6.41
C ALA A 91 17.20 -1.11 -6.14
N TYR A 92 18.11 -1.40 -7.08
CA TYR A 92 19.11 -2.46 -6.91
C TYR A 92 20.13 -2.12 -5.81
N ALA A 93 20.62 -0.88 -5.78
CA ALA A 93 21.52 -0.41 -4.72
C ALA A 93 20.85 -0.43 -3.33
N LEU A 94 19.58 -0.06 -3.25
CA LEU A 94 18.75 -0.17 -2.04
C LEU A 94 18.54 -1.63 -1.60
N ALA A 95 18.31 -2.54 -2.55
CA ALA A 95 18.15 -3.96 -2.24
C ALA A 95 19.41 -4.54 -1.56
N LYS A 96 20.61 -4.13 -2.00
CA LYS A 96 21.88 -4.49 -1.35
C LYS A 96 22.00 -4.00 0.10
N LYS A 97 21.24 -2.97 0.46
CA LYS A 97 21.15 -2.41 1.83
C LYS A 97 19.99 -2.99 2.64
N GLY A 98 19.23 -3.93 2.06
CA GLY A 98 18.10 -4.60 2.71
C GLY A 98 16.74 -3.92 2.48
N TRP A 99 16.66 -2.96 1.56
CA TRP A 99 15.42 -2.25 1.26
C TRP A 99 14.72 -2.79 0.01
N LEU A 100 13.46 -3.17 0.14
CA LEU A 100 12.60 -3.52 -0.99
C LEU A 100 11.69 -2.34 -1.34
N VAL A 101 11.84 -1.80 -2.55
CA VAL A 101 11.02 -0.70 -3.08
C VAL A 101 10.34 -1.11 -4.39
N ARG A 102 9.31 -0.38 -4.79
CA ARG A 102 8.65 -0.58 -6.10
C ARG A 102 9.06 0.54 -7.05
N LEU A 103 9.30 0.19 -8.31
CA LEU A 103 9.56 1.17 -9.36
C LEU A 103 8.30 1.98 -9.67
N GLY A 104 8.47 3.27 -9.93
CA GLY A 104 7.40 4.19 -10.33
C GLY A 104 6.82 3.85 -11.71
N SER A 105 7.69 3.39 -12.62
CA SER A 105 7.35 3.04 -14.01
C SER A 105 6.30 1.95 -14.17
N THR A 106 6.08 1.12 -13.15
CA THR A 106 4.98 0.12 -13.16
C THR A 106 3.58 0.77 -13.15
N PHE A 107 3.48 2.07 -12.88
CA PHE A 107 2.23 2.80 -12.72
C PHE A 107 2.16 4.08 -13.58
N GLU A 108 3.03 4.21 -14.57
CA GLU A 108 3.04 5.35 -15.47
C GLU A 108 1.93 5.24 -16.52
N VAL A 109 1.21 6.34 -16.71
CA VAL A 109 0.15 6.45 -17.74
C VAL A 109 0.57 7.45 -18.82
N GLN A 110 1.28 8.53 -18.45
CA GLN A 110 1.87 9.51 -19.37
C GLN A 110 3.17 10.09 -18.78
N GLY A 111 4.25 10.06 -19.57
CA GLY A 111 5.59 10.55 -19.19
C GLY A 111 6.44 9.50 -18.46
N SER A 112 7.77 9.63 -18.60
CA SER A 112 8.75 8.88 -17.80
C SER A 112 9.14 9.73 -16.59
N VAL A 113 8.86 9.25 -15.39
CA VAL A 113 9.33 9.85 -14.15
C VAL A 113 10.16 8.82 -13.42
N GLU A 114 11.47 9.05 -13.37
CA GLU A 114 12.35 8.27 -12.52
C GLU A 114 11.91 8.44 -11.07
N ALA A 115 11.24 7.43 -10.54
CA ALA A 115 10.68 7.47 -9.19
C ALA A 115 10.60 6.07 -8.60
N ILE A 116 10.60 6.02 -7.26
CA ILE A 116 10.26 4.83 -6.50
C ILE A 116 9.05 5.08 -5.61
N ARG A 117 8.33 4.00 -5.31
CA ARG A 117 7.26 3.96 -4.32
C ARG A 117 7.73 3.24 -3.08
N VAL A 118 7.59 3.92 -1.95
CA VAL A 118 7.94 3.42 -0.61
C VAL A 118 6.65 3.22 0.18
N THR A 119 6.47 2.01 0.72
CA THR A 119 5.30 1.65 1.54
C THR A 119 5.63 1.85 3.02
N VAL A 120 4.89 2.72 3.71
CA VAL A 120 5.17 3.05 5.13
C VAL A 120 4.48 2.14 6.15
N SER A 121 3.60 1.24 5.70
CA SER A 121 2.77 0.42 6.58
C SER A 121 3.56 -0.52 7.49
N THR A 122 4.78 -0.88 7.09
CA THR A 122 5.68 -1.76 7.86
C THR A 122 6.91 -1.05 8.39
N LEU A 123 7.07 0.25 8.14
CA LEU A 123 8.19 1.01 8.70
C LEU A 123 8.06 1.08 10.22
N GLN A 124 9.14 0.72 10.91
CA GLN A 124 9.32 0.84 12.35
C GLN A 124 10.04 2.15 12.69
N ASP A 125 10.05 2.49 13.97
CA ASP A 125 10.70 3.70 14.46
C ASP A 125 12.19 3.73 14.07
N GLY A 126 12.68 4.87 13.62
CA GLY A 126 14.05 5.05 13.12
C GLY A 126 14.32 4.52 11.71
N GLN A 127 13.46 3.65 11.16
CA GLN A 127 13.66 3.12 9.81
C GLN A 127 13.48 4.17 8.72
N ALA A 128 12.62 5.17 8.92
CA ALA A 128 12.44 6.29 7.99
C ALA A 128 13.74 7.09 7.79
N GLN A 129 14.43 7.41 8.89
CA GLN A 129 15.69 8.13 8.89
C GLN A 129 16.80 7.30 8.26
N ARG A 130 16.91 6.01 8.64
CA ARG A 130 17.88 5.10 8.05
C ARG A 130 17.65 4.93 6.55
N PHE A 131 16.40 4.76 6.13
CA PHE A 131 16.04 4.67 4.72
C PHE A 131 16.45 5.92 3.94
N ALA A 132 16.17 7.12 4.47
CA ALA A 132 16.52 8.37 3.79
C ALA A 132 18.04 8.52 3.58
N VAL A 133 18.84 8.19 4.59
CA VAL A 133 20.31 8.17 4.51
C VAL A 133 20.79 7.14 3.48
N ASP A 134 20.24 5.93 3.54
CA ASP A 134 20.58 4.85 2.61
C ASP A 134 20.24 5.22 1.17
N LEU A 135 19.05 5.78 0.92
CA LEU A 135 18.62 6.27 -0.38
C LEU A 135 19.55 7.37 -0.90
N LYS A 136 19.90 8.35 -0.07
CA LYS A 136 20.83 9.42 -0.47
C LYS A 136 22.18 8.85 -0.89
N SER A 137 22.69 7.86 -0.18
CA SER A 137 23.96 7.20 -0.51
C SER A 137 23.92 6.36 -1.80
N CYS A 138 22.71 6.08 -2.33
CA CYS A 138 22.54 5.45 -3.63
C CYS A 138 22.60 6.47 -4.79
N PHE A 139 22.45 7.76 -4.52
CA PHE A 139 22.63 8.81 -5.50
C PHE A 139 24.13 9.07 -5.65
N ALA A 140 24.65 9.02 -6.88
CA ALA A 140 26.08 8.98 -7.17
C ALA A 140 26.79 7.68 -6.73
N ARG A 141 26.68 6.68 -7.60
CA ARG A 141 27.79 5.79 -7.94
C ARG A 141 27.84 5.69 -9.46
N ARG A 142 28.63 6.55 -10.09
CA ARG A 142 29.25 6.20 -11.38
C ARG A 142 30.70 5.81 -11.07
N PRO A 143 31.21 4.70 -11.61
CA PRO A 143 32.65 4.44 -11.61
C PRO A 143 33.40 5.58 -12.32
#